data_AF-A0A1V6LRH5-F1
#
_entry.id   AF-A0A1V6LRH5-F1
#
_cell.length_a   1.000
_cell.length_b   1.000
_cell.length_c   1.000
_cell.angle_alpha   90.00
_cell.angle_beta   90.00
_cell.angle_gamma   90.00
#
_symmetry.space_group_name_H-M   'P 1'
#
loop_
_entity.id
_entity.type
_entity.pdbx_description
1 polymer ?
#
loop_
_entity_poly.entity_id
_entity_poly.type
_entity_poly.pdbx_seq_one_letter_code
_entity_poly.pdbx_strand_id
1 'polypeptide(L)' 'MSKSPISVKLIEKRGDEYDIKFPNLKIPVTVNHTLYQKMLHSNAYEFYDQPVKVSTSNSA' A
#
# COMPACT_ATOMS: atom_id res chain seq x y z
N MET A 1 19.84 7.83 9.38
CA MET A 1 19.93 7.53 7.94
C MET A 1 18.59 7.88 7.31
N SER A 2 18.45 9.08 6.72
CA SER A 2 17.23 9.48 6.03
C SER A 2 17.25 8.91 4.62
N LYS A 3 16.69 7.71 4.43
CA LYS A 3 16.39 7.21 3.09
C LYS A 3 14.96 7.61 2.75
N SER A 4 14.76 8.20 1.58
CA SER A 4 13.42 8.52 1.10
C SER A 4 12.55 7.25 1.03
N PRO A 5 11.26 7.32 1.39
CA PRO A 5 10.34 6.20 1.27
C PRO A 5 10.30 5.68 -0.17
N ILE A 6 10.08 4.38 -0.34
CA ILE A 6 9.89 3.76 -1.64
C ILE A 6 8.41 3.91 -2.02
N SER A 7 8.13 4.62 -3.11
CA SER A 7 6.78 4.77 -3.64
C SER A 7 6.31 3.44 -4.23
N VAL A 8 5.23 2.88 -3.69
CA VAL A 8 4.66 1.59 -4.09
C VAL A 8 3.17 1.72 -4.38
N LYS A 9 2.60 0.77 -5.13
CA LYS A 9 1.17 0.75 -5.47
C LYS A 9 0.54 -0.58 -5.13
N LEU A 10 -0.61 -0.56 -4.46
CA LEU A 10 -1.47 -1.73 -4.36
C LEU A 10 -2.18 -1.92 -5.71
N ILE A 11 -1.97 -3.07 -6.35
CA ILE A 11 -2.58 -3.43 -7.63
C ILE A 11 -3.90 -4.16 -7.39
N GLU A 12 -3.88 -5.17 -6.52
CA GLU A 12 -5.04 -6.02 -6.26
C GLU A 12 -5.00 -6.57 -4.83
N LYS A 13 -6.19 -6.81 -4.27
CA LYS A 13 -6.37 -7.60 -3.05
C LYS A 13 -7.17 -8.87 -3.40
N ARG A 14 -6.62 -10.05 -3.08
CA ARG A 14 -7.27 -11.35 -3.26
C ARG A 14 -7.33 -12.05 -1.90
N GLY A 15 -8.46 -11.97 -1.22
CA GLY A 15 -8.58 -12.50 0.15
C GLY A 15 -7.59 -11.82 1.11
N ASP A 16 -6.67 -12.60 1.66
CA ASP A 16 -5.60 -12.13 2.57
C ASP A 16 -4.28 -11.82 1.86
N GLU A 17 -4.27 -11.86 0.53
CA GLU A 17 -3.12 -11.54 -0.30
C GLU A 17 -3.27 -10.19 -1.00
N TYR A 18 -2.15 -9.49 -1.15
CA TYR A 18 -2.05 -8.14 -1.68
C TYR A 18 -0.92 -8.07 -2.69
N ASP A 19 -1.23 -7.72 -3.94
CA ASP A 19 -0.22 -7.54 -4.97
C ASP A 19 0.28 -6.10 -4.98
N ILE A 20 1.58 -5.93 -4.73
CA ILE A 20 2.22 -4.62 -4.61
C ILE A 20 3.20 -4.42 -5.77
N LYS A 21 2.99 -3.36 -6.54
CA LYS A 21 3.93 -2.92 -7.57
C LYS A 21 4.98 -2.01 -6.94
N PHE A 22 6.24 -2.45 -7.04
CA PHE A 22 7.42 -1.66 -6.71
C PHE A 22 7.94 -0.94 -7.97
N PRO A 23 8.61 0.21 -7.82
CA PRO A 23 8.99 1.05 -8.95
C PRO A 23 10.02 0.37 -9.87
N ASN A 24 10.94 -0.40 -9.28
CA ASN A 24 12.05 -1.04 -9.99
C ASN A 24 11.83 -2.54 -10.27
N LEU A 25 10.63 -3.07 -10.01
CA LEU A 25 10.30 -4.47 -10.25
C LEU A 25 9.27 -4.58 -11.37
N LYS A 26 9.57 -5.42 -12.38
CA LYS A 26 8.66 -5.66 -13.50
C LYS A 26 7.39 -6.39 -13.06
N ILE A 27 7.53 -7.37 -12.16
CA ILE A 27 6.44 -8.21 -11.66
C ILE A 27 5.97 -7.67 -10.29
N PRO A 28 4.66 -7.58 -10.02
CA PRO A 28 4.16 -7.28 -8.68
C PRO A 28 4.60 -8.32 -7.65
N VAL A 29 4.72 -7.90 -6.40
CA VAL A 29 5.05 -8.80 -5.28
C VAL A 29 3.78 -9.05 -4.47
N THR A 30 3.40 -10.31 -4.34
CA THR A 30 2.31 -10.72 -3.46
C THR A 30 2.78 -10.76 -2.01
N VAL A 31 2.06 -10.08 -1.12
CA VAL A 31 2.30 -10.09 0.32
C VAL A 31 1.04 -10.49 1.06
N ASN A 32 1.19 -11.10 2.23
CA ASN A 32 0.05 -11.41 3.09
C ASN A 32 -0.46 -10.16 3.84
N HIS A 33 -1.64 -10.30 4.46
CA HIS A 33 -2.28 -9.25 5.23
C HIS A 33 -1.39 -8.65 6.32
N THR A 34 -0.69 -9.48 7.09
CA THR A 34 0.15 -9.00 8.20
C THR A 34 1.30 -8.13 7.69
N LEU A 35 1.96 -8.52 6.60
CA LEU A 35 3.04 -7.75 6.00
C LEU A 35 2.51 -6.47 5.36
N TYR A 36 1.37 -6.55 4.66
CA TYR A 36 0.71 -5.37 4.10
C TYR A 36 0.43 -4.32 5.19
N GLN A 37 -0.16 -4.72 6.32
CA GLN A 37 -0.40 -3.81 7.46
C GLN A 37 0.88 -3.19 8.00
N LYS A 38 1.98 -3.95 8.07
CA LYS A 38 3.28 -3.40 8.49
C LYS A 38 3.84 -2.41 7.49
N MET A 39 3.65 -2.64 6.19
CA MET A 39 4.08 -1.72 5.14
C MET A 39 3.33 -0.39 5.19
N LEU A 40 2.02 -0.42 5.47
CA LEU A 40 1.20 0.79 5.61
C LEU A 40 1.64 1.71 6.75
N HIS A 41 2.12 1.14 7.85
CA HIS A 41 2.53 1.89 9.05
C HIS A 41 4.05 2.14 9.10
N SER A 42 4.78 1.84 8.02
CA SER A 42 6.22 1.99 7.96
C SER A 42 6.60 3.24 7.19
N ASN A 43 7.56 4.00 7.73
CA ASN A 43 8.16 5.15 7.04
C ASN A 43 9.04 4.74 5.84
N ALA A 44 9.21 3.44 5.58
CA ALA A 44 9.99 2.93 4.46
C ALA A 44 9.21 2.93 3.12
N TYR A 45 7.88 3.04 3.16
CA TYR A 45 7.03 2.92 1.98
C TYR A 45 6.03 4.07 1.90
N GLU A 46 5.71 4.50 0.69
CA GLU A 46 4.67 5.50 0.43
C GLU A 46 3.71 4.94 -0.61
N PHE A 47 2.42 4.85 -0.28
CA PHE A 47 1.38 4.32 -1.17
C PHE A 47 0.65 5.47 -1.87
N TYR A 48 0.85 5.64 -3.18
CA TYR A 48 0.39 6.85 -3.90
C TYR A 48 -1.02 6.77 -4.51
N ASP A 49 -1.69 5.61 -4.49
CA ASP A 49 -3.03 5.40 -5.08
C ASP A 49 -4.02 4.75 -4.10
N GLN A 50 -3.90 5.00 -2.79
CA GLN A 50 -5.00 4.60 -1.91
C GLN A 50 -6.21 5.45 -2.25
N PRO A 51 -7.37 4.87 -2.62
CA PRO A 51 -8.60 5.64 -2.62
C PRO A 51 -8.75 6.14 -1.19
N VAL A 52 -8.56 7.45 -1.02
CA VAL A 52 -8.85 8.14 0.22
C VAL A 52 -10.23 7.65 0.61
N LYS A 53 -10.35 6.95 1.74
CA LYS A 53 -11.65 6.73 2.35
C LYS A 53 -12.13 8.12 2.76
N VAL A 54 -12.75 8.83 1.81
CA VAL A 54 -13.56 10.00 2.10
C VAL A 54 -14.63 9.45 3.02
N SER A 55 -14.44 9.68 4.31
CA SER A 55 -15.45 9.41 5.30
C SER A 55 -16.51 10.46 5.03
N THR A 56 -17.49 10.13 4.19
CA THR A 56 -18.65 10.98 3.95
C THR A 56 -19.46 10.98 5.26
N SER A 57 -19.10 11.87 6.18
CA SER A 57 -19.97 12.25 7.29
C SER A 57 -21.09 13.09 6.71
N ASN A 58 -22.12 12.43 6.18
CA ASN A 58 -23.43 13.07 6.01
C ASN A 58 -24.04 13.21 7.41
N SER A 59 -23.91 14.39 8.01
CA SER A 59 -24.77 14.79 9.12
C SER A 59 -26.08 15.29 8.53
N ALA A 60 -27.17 14.66 8.98
CA ALA A 60 -28.56 14.98 8.64
C ALA A 60 -29.03 16.29 9.28
#